data_AF-A0A5B2Z742-F1
#
_entry.id   AF-A0A5B2Z742-F1
#
_cell.length_a   1.000
_cell.length_b   1.000
_cell.length_c   1.000
_cell.angle_alpha   90.00
_cell.angle_beta   90.00
_cell.angle_gamma   90.00
#
_symmetry.space_group_name_H-M   'P 1'
#
loop_
_entity.id
_entity.type
_entity.pdbx_description
1 polymer ?
#
loop_
_entity_poly.entity_id
_entity_poly.type
_entity_poly.pdbx_seq_one_letter_code
_entity_poly.pdbx_strand_id
1 'polypeptide(L)'
;MSELDNIIVSDSGKSFRLRINGYLRSRGISQITGTKTYLEIDFIRGEISVRIPYPRKIEELPNAIEKALLLETELSPKQIDNIKFYVKDYVDKIEEAIGESKNLR
;
A
#
# COMPACT_ATOMS: atom_id res chain seq x y z
N MET A 1 -20.97 -8.55 3.78
CA MET A 1 -19.68 -7.83 3.78
C MET A 1 -19.10 -7.99 2.39
N SER A 2 -18.71 -6.89 1.74
CA SER A 2 -18.14 -6.97 0.40
C SER A 2 -16.73 -7.60 0.46
N GLU A 3 -16.26 -8.22 -0.63
CA GLU A 3 -14.87 -8.68 -0.73
C GLU A 3 -13.84 -7.53 -0.67
N LEU A 4 -14.29 -6.30 -0.93
CA LEU A 4 -13.54 -5.07 -0.75
C LEU A 4 -13.30 -4.80 0.73
N ASP A 5 -14.32 -4.83 1.59
CA ASP A 5 -14.22 -4.60 3.05
C ASP A 5 -13.25 -5.57 3.74
N ASN A 6 -13.08 -6.76 3.15
CA ASN A 6 -12.18 -7.79 3.66
C ASN A 6 -10.71 -7.53 3.35
N ILE A 7 -10.40 -6.72 2.34
CA ILE A 7 -9.05 -6.45 1.85
C ILE A 7 -8.66 -4.99 2.11
N ILE A 8 -9.60 -4.07 1.95
CA ILE A 8 -9.46 -2.66 2.23
C ILE A 8 -10.41 -2.29 3.37
N VAL A 9 -9.87 -1.69 4.42
CA VAL A 9 -10.65 -1.16 5.55
C VAL A 9 -10.64 0.36 5.46
N SER A 10 -11.78 0.97 5.17
CA SER A 10 -11.93 2.43 5.18
C SER A 10 -11.82 2.97 6.60
N ASP A 11 -10.89 3.89 6.83
CA ASP A 11 -10.57 4.39 8.19
C ASP A 11 -11.31 5.71 8.49
N SER A 12 -11.39 6.64 7.52
CA SER A 12 -11.98 7.97 7.76
C SER A 12 -12.51 8.71 6.51
N GLY A 13 -12.81 8.01 5.42
CA GLY A 13 -13.21 8.61 4.13
C GLY A 13 -12.08 9.39 3.41
N LYS A 14 -10.96 9.64 4.10
CA LYS A 14 -9.74 10.27 3.57
C LYS A 14 -8.58 9.29 3.40
N SER A 15 -8.69 8.13 4.05
CA SER A 15 -7.71 7.06 4.03
C SER A 15 -8.40 5.70 4.11
N PHE A 16 -7.69 4.72 3.59
CA PHE A 16 -8.04 3.31 3.66
C PHE A 16 -6.81 2.51 4.06
N ARG A 17 -7.01 1.32 4.63
CA ARG A 17 -5.94 0.43 5.02
C ARG A 17 -6.03 -0.86 4.23
N LEU A 18 -4.94 -1.23 3.56
CA LEU A 18 -4.82 -2.54 2.96
C LEU A 18 -4.52 -3.54 4.09
N ARG A 19 -5.41 -4.51 4.29
CA ARG A 19 -5.16 -5.60 5.23
C ARG A 19 -3.95 -6.36 4.75
N ILE A 20 -2.90 -6.44 5.56
CA ILE A 20 -1.70 -7.22 5.25
C ILE A 20 -1.78 -8.63 5.86
N ASN A 21 -1.21 -9.61 5.17
CA ASN A 21 -1.12 -10.98 5.68
C ASN A 21 0.05 -11.16 6.68
N GLY A 22 0.10 -12.33 7.33
CA GLY A 22 1.17 -12.67 8.28
C GLY A 22 2.57 -12.71 7.64
N TYR A 23 2.64 -12.91 6.33
CA TYR A 23 3.89 -12.89 5.59
C TYR A 23 4.51 -11.49 5.53
N LEU A 24 3.74 -10.46 5.17
CA LEU A 24 4.25 -9.08 5.20
C LEU A 24 4.62 -8.64 6.61
N ARG A 25 3.84 -9.05 7.62
CA ARG A 25 4.17 -8.80 9.04
C ARG A 25 5.49 -9.42 9.45
N SER A 26 5.77 -10.67 9.06
CA SER A 26 7.06 -11.31 9.37
C SER A 26 8.25 -10.67 8.64
N ARG A 27 7.99 -9.90 7.58
CA ARG A 27 8.99 -9.06 6.88
C ARG A 27 9.16 -7.67 7.48
N GLY A 28 8.46 -7.37 8.57
CA GLY A 28 8.61 -6.11 9.30
C GLY A 28 7.66 -5.01 8.85
N ILE A 29 6.65 -5.29 8.04
CA ILE A 29 5.61 -4.31 7.69
C ILE A 29 4.52 -4.33 8.76
N SER A 30 4.22 -3.18 9.35
CA SER A 30 3.16 -3.05 10.36
C SER A 30 1.81 -2.79 9.71
N GLN A 31 1.76 -1.92 8.70
CA GLN A 31 0.55 -1.59 7.95
C GLN A 31 0.87 -0.99 6.58
N ILE A 32 -0.12 -1.03 5.69
CA ILE A 32 -0.12 -0.32 4.42
C ILE A 32 -1.38 0.54 4.39
N THR A 33 -1.21 1.85 4.29
CA THR A 33 -2.29 2.84 4.31
C THR A 33 -2.32 3.57 2.98
N GLY A 34 -3.48 3.73 2.37
CA GLY A 34 -3.68 4.54 1.18
C GLY A 34 -4.47 5.79 1.48
N THR A 35 -4.23 6.83 0.69
CA THR A 35 -5.01 8.07 0.69
C THR A 35 -5.51 8.34 -0.74
N LYS A 36 -5.95 9.56 -1.03
CA LYS A 36 -6.24 9.98 -2.41
C LYS A 36 -4.99 10.27 -3.25
N THR A 37 -3.82 10.43 -2.63
CA THR A 37 -2.59 10.92 -3.31
C THR A 37 -1.38 10.02 -3.17
N TYR A 38 -1.31 9.18 -2.15
CA TYR A 38 -0.19 8.27 -1.93
C TYR A 38 -0.61 6.99 -1.20
N LEU A 39 0.24 5.98 -1.34
CA LEU A 39 0.32 4.81 -0.48
C LEU A 39 1.47 4.99 0.53
N GLU A 40 1.28 4.56 1.76
CA GLU A 40 2.24 4.63 2.85
C GLU A 40 2.47 3.22 3.41
N ILE A 41 3.73 2.83 3.54
CA ILE A 41 4.13 1.54 4.09
C ILE A 41 4.89 1.78 5.38
N ASP A 42 4.28 1.36 6.49
CA ASP A 42 4.87 1.50 7.82
C ASP A 42 5.60 0.22 8.23
N PHE A 43 6.71 0.37 8.93
CA PHE A 43 7.52 -0.74 9.42
C PHE A 43 7.42 -0.91 10.94
N ILE A 44 7.39 -2.16 11.41
CA ILE A 44 7.18 -2.57 12.82
C ILE A 44 8.22 -1.97 13.77
N ARG A 45 9.44 -1.68 13.27
CA ARG A 45 10.52 -1.11 14.09
C ARG A 45 10.42 0.42 14.28
N GLY A 46 9.31 1.03 13.87
CA GLY A 46 8.83 2.31 14.42
C GLY A 46 9.46 3.59 13.88
N GLU A 47 10.52 3.53 13.07
CA GLU A 47 11.23 4.75 12.62
C GLU A 47 11.14 5.05 11.12
N ILE A 48 10.60 4.12 10.32
CA ILE A 48 10.55 4.30 8.87
C ILE A 48 9.12 4.09 8.38
N SER A 49 8.62 5.11 7.68
CA SER A 49 7.42 5.07 6.88
C SER A 49 7.78 5.54 5.49
N VAL A 50 7.42 4.75 4.47
CA VAL A 50 7.74 5.07 3.08
C VAL A 50 6.47 5.54 2.39
N ARG A 51 6.45 6.82 2.00
CA ARG A 51 5.35 7.43 1.24
C ARG A 51 5.62 7.35 -0.25
N ILE A 52 4.63 6.84 -0.98
CA ILE A 52 4.74 6.46 -2.37
C ILE A 52 3.59 7.16 -3.09
N PRO A 53 3.84 8.33 -3.70
CA PRO A 53 2.83 9.02 -4.49
C PRO A 53 2.27 8.11 -5.57
N TYR A 54 0.96 8.15 -5.81
CA TYR A 54 0.39 7.35 -6.88
C TYR A 54 0.95 7.79 -8.24
N PRO A 55 1.40 6.85 -9.08
CA PRO A 55 1.78 7.16 -10.45
C PRO A 55 0.56 7.62 -11.26
N ARG A 56 0.82 8.19 -12.44
CA ARG A 56 -0.26 8.62 -13.35
C ARG A 56 -1.18 7.47 -13.78
N LYS A 57 -0.61 6.28 -13.93
CA LYS A 57 -1.32 5.03 -14.21
C LYS A 57 -1.15 4.10 -13.02
N ILE A 58 -2.24 3.68 -12.39
CA ILE A 58 -2.18 2.89 -11.15
C ILE A 58 -1.46 1.56 -11.34
N GLU A 59 -1.49 0.99 -12.56
CA GLU A 59 -0.76 -0.22 -12.96
C GLU A 59 0.76 -0.12 -12.74
N GLU A 60 1.31 1.11 -12.70
CA GLU A 60 2.72 1.37 -12.45
C GLU A 60 3.06 1.44 -10.95
N LEU A 61 2.07 1.35 -10.06
CA LEU A 61 2.25 1.41 -8.60
C LEU A 61 3.27 0.38 -8.08
N PRO A 62 3.30 -0.88 -8.54
CA PRO A 62 4.33 -1.84 -8.13
C PRO A 62 5.76 -1.34 -8.41
N ASN A 63 5.99 -0.69 -9.56
CA ASN A 63 7.29 -0.12 -9.91
C ASN A 63 7.63 1.11 -9.07
N ALA A 64 6.61 1.93 -8.73
CA ALA A 64 6.79 3.07 -7.84
C ALA A 64 7.18 2.62 -6.42
N ILE A 65 6.56 1.53 -5.93
CA ILE A 65 6.90 0.92 -4.64
C ILE A 65 8.34 0.43 -4.63
N GLU A 66 8.74 -0.30 -5.68
CA GLU A 66 10.11 -0.81 -5.79
C GLU A 66 11.14 0.32 -5.73
N LYS A 67 10.93 1.39 -6.51
CA LYS A 67 11.82 2.56 -6.52
C LYS A 67 11.90 3.24 -5.15
N ALA A 68 10.76 3.45 -4.50
CA ALA A 68 10.71 4.12 -3.20
C ALA A 68 11.38 3.27 -2.11
N LEU A 69 11.13 1.96 -2.08
CA LEU A 69 11.73 1.07 -1.08
C LEU A 69 13.24 0.90 -1.29
N LEU A 70 13.72 0.87 -2.53
CA LEU A 70 15.15 0.84 -2.82
C LEU A 70 15.86 2.13 -2.38
N LEU A 71 15.15 3.26 -2.37
CA LEU A 71 15.71 4.57 -1.98
C LEU A 71 15.68 4.79 -0.46
N GLU A 72 14.57 4.42 0.18
CA GLU A 72 14.26 4.83 1.56
C GLU A 72 14.53 3.71 2.59
N THR A 73 14.90 2.50 2.15
CA THR A 73 15.07 1.34 3.04
C THR A 73 16.27 0.48 2.67
N GLU A 74 16.76 -0.30 3.64
CA GLU A 74 17.80 -1.33 3.44
C GLU A 74 17.22 -2.71 3.10
N LEU A 75 15.97 -2.76 2.61
CA LEU A 75 15.35 -4.03 2.25
C LEU A 75 16.10 -4.70 1.10
N SER A 76 16.29 -6.02 1.19
CA SER A 76 16.83 -6.79 0.07
C SER A 76 15.87 -6.75 -1.13
N PRO A 77 16.36 -6.89 -2.37
CA PRO A 77 15.52 -6.94 -3.57
C PRO A 77 14.39 -7.96 -3.46
N LYS A 78 14.66 -9.13 -2.87
CA LYS A 78 13.65 -10.17 -2.62
C LYS A 78 12.55 -9.68 -1.68
N GLN A 79 12.87 -8.93 -0.62
CA GLN A 79 11.85 -8.38 0.28
C GLN A 79 10.99 -7.34 -0.45
N ILE A 80 11.61 -6.49 -1.28
CA ILE A 80 10.90 -5.50 -2.08
C ILE A 80 9.97 -6.17 -3.09
N ASP A 81 10.42 -7.21 -3.80
CA ASP A 81 9.59 -7.99 -4.73
C ASP A 81 8.35 -8.56 -4.06
N ASN A 82 8.48 -9.08 -2.84
CA ASN A 82 7.33 -9.61 -2.11
C ASN A 82 6.26 -8.55 -1.84
N ILE A 83 6.67 -7.34 -1.46
CA ILE A 83 5.76 -6.22 -1.19
C ILE A 83 5.12 -5.77 -2.50
N LYS A 84 5.94 -5.65 -3.54
CA LYS A 84 5.52 -5.30 -4.90
C LYS A 84 4.45 -6.25 -5.43
N PHE A 85 4.68 -7.56 -5.33
CA PHE A 85 3.72 -8.56 -5.80
C PHE A 85 2.44 -8.55 -4.96
N TYR A 86 2.57 -8.42 -3.64
CA TYR A 86 1.40 -8.31 -2.77
C TYR A 86 0.50 -7.13 -3.17
N VAL A 87 1.08 -5.95 -3.36
CA VAL A 87 0.30 -4.78 -3.77
C VAL A 87 -0.25 -4.94 -5.18
N LYS A 88 0.53 -5.53 -6.11
CA LYS A 88 0.09 -5.83 -7.48
C LYS A 88 -1.21 -6.64 -7.52
N ASP A 89 -1.35 -7.64 -6.65
CA ASP A 89 -2.55 -8.48 -6.58
C ASP A 89 -3.81 -7.72 -6.14
N TYR A 90 -3.65 -6.50 -5.60
CA TYR A 90 -4.74 -5.65 -5.11
C TYR A 90 -4.77 -4.26 -5.74
N VAL A 91 -4.07 -4.04 -6.87
CA VAL A 91 -4.03 -2.74 -7.55
C VAL A 91 -5.44 -2.25 -7.94
N ASP A 92 -6.29 -3.12 -8.46
CA ASP A 92 -7.64 -2.75 -8.88
C ASP A 92 -8.48 -2.28 -7.68
N LYS A 93 -8.40 -3.01 -6.55
CA LYS A 93 -9.10 -2.62 -5.31
C LYS A 93 -8.58 -1.30 -4.75
N ILE A 94 -7.27 -1.06 -4.85
CA ILE A 94 -6.66 0.21 -4.46
C ILE A 94 -7.20 1.34 -5.35
N GLU A 95 -7.30 1.14 -6.66
CA GLU A 95 -7.88 2.13 -7.57
C GLU A 95 -9.34 2.45 -7.24
N GLU A 96 -10.15 1.42 -6.99
CA GLU A 96 -11.55 1.54 -6.55
C GLU A 96 -11.64 2.37 -5.26
N ALA A 97 -10.83 2.05 -4.24
CA ALA A 97 -10.83 2.77 -2.97
C ALA A 97 -10.38 4.23 -3.10
N ILE A 98 -9.42 4.53 -4.00
CA ILE A 98 -9.04 5.90 -4.35
C ILE A 98 -10.22 6.63 -5.01
N GLY A 99 -10.95 5.95 -5.90
CA GLY A 99 -12.14 6.47 -6.57
C GLY A 99 -13.27 6.81 -5.59
N GLU A 100 -13.58 5.91 -4.66
CA GLU A 100 -14.58 6.15 -3.59
C GLU A 100 -14.19 7.33 -2.70
N SER A 101 -12.90 7.44 -2.37
CA SER A 101 -12.35 8.56 -1.59
C SER A 101 -12.47 9.91 -2.30
N LYS A 102 -12.61 9.95 -3.64
CA LYS A 102 -12.87 11.19 -4.40
C LYS A 102 -14.35 11.61 -4.37
N ASN A 103 -15.27 10.66 -4.16
CA ASN A 103 -16.71 10.91 -4.22
C ASN A 103 -17.32 11.29 -2.86
N LEU A 104 -16.54 11.21 -1.78
CA LEU A 104 -16.92 11.70 -0.45
C LEU A 104 -16.62 13.20 -0.37
N ARG A 105 -17.58 14.02 -0.81
CA ARG A 105 -17.60 15.48 -0.64
C ARG A 105 -18.05 15.88 0.76
#